data_AF-A0A1G2HHC0-F1
#
_entry.id   AF-A0A1G2HHC0-F1
#
_cell.length_a   1.000
_cell.length_b   1.000
_cell.length_c   1.000
_cell.angle_alpha   90.00
_cell.angle_beta   90.00
_cell.angle_gamma   90.00
#
_symmetry.space_group_name_H-M   'P 1'
#
loop_
_entity.id
_entity.type
_entity.pdbx_description
1 polymer ?
#
loop_
_entity_poly.entity_id
_entity_poly.type
_entity_poly.pdbx_seq_one_letter_code
_entity_poly.pdbx_strand_id
1 'polypeptide(L)'
;MVYIFIILIALSLGGIIFLGFRKLSLKELSSKVWAVFMRKKQRKNQVDLASFVKNEDYWIELISSDPMNVQHYKKLGEWYVYNNKVVYAIKTLEYASKLDPKDKKILKHLENLKRQEV
;
A
#
# COMPACT_ATOMS: atom_id res chain seq x y z
N MET A 1 60.31 10.63 -12.20
CA MET A 1 60.56 9.90 -10.92
C MET A 1 59.84 10.53 -9.72
N VAL A 2 59.95 11.84 -9.46
CA VAL A 2 59.36 12.49 -8.26
C VAL A 2 57.81 12.46 -8.22
N TYR A 3 57.14 12.56 -9.37
CA TYR A 3 55.67 12.60 -9.44
C TYR A 3 54.97 11.32 -8.97
N ILE A 4 55.62 10.15 -9.10
CA ILE A 4 55.05 8.86 -8.69
C ILE A 4 54.95 8.78 -7.16
N PHE A 5 55.92 9.35 -6.43
CA PHE A 5 55.92 9.39 -4.98
C PHE A 5 54.82 10.31 -4.42
N ILE A 6 54.55 11.45 -5.08
CA ILE A 6 53.50 12.38 -4.67
C ILE A 6 52.10 11.74 -4.82
N ILE A 7 51.88 10.98 -5.89
CA ILE A 7 50.60 10.27 -6.12
C ILE A 7 50.38 9.17 -5.08
N LEU A 8 51.42 8.44 -4.70
CA LEU A 8 51.35 7.39 -3.67
C LEU A 8 51.03 7.97 -2.28
N ILE A 9 51.58 9.14 -1.93
CA ILE A 9 51.27 9.83 -0.67
C ILE A 9 49.82 10.33 -0.65
N ALA A 10 49.31 10.86 -1.76
CA ALA A 10 47.93 11.33 -1.88
C ALA A 10 46.90 10.18 -1.74
N LEU A 11 47.19 8.99 -2.29
CA LEU A 11 46.34 7.81 -2.18
C LEU A 11 46.29 7.24 -0.75
N SER A 12 47.39 7.33 0.00
CA SER A 12 47.49 6.90 1.40
C SER A 12 46.62 7.76 2.33
N LEU A 13 46.66 9.09 2.17
CA LEU A 13 45.91 10.03 3.02
C LEU A 13 44.40 9.98 2.76
N GLY A 14 43.97 9.73 1.52
CA GLY A 14 42.56 9.61 1.15
C GLY A 14 41.84 8.43 1.82
N GLY A 15 42.53 7.31 2.03
CA GLY A 15 41.96 6.09 2.64
C GLY A 15 41.60 6.25 4.12
N ILE A 16 42.40 7.01 4.87
CA ILE A 16 42.20 7.23 6.32
C ILE A 16 40.99 8.15 6.56
N ILE A 17 40.84 9.19 5.72
CA ILE A 17 39.69 10.10 5.77
C ILE A 17 38.39 9.35 5.37
N PHE A 18 38.47 8.48 4.37
CA PHE A 18 37.34 7.66 3.91
C PHE A 18 36.85 6.67 4.97
N LEU A 19 37.76 6.06 5.75
CA LEU A 19 37.41 5.15 6.84
C LEU A 19 36.79 5.87 8.04
N GLY A 20 37.23 7.09 8.36
CA GLY A 20 36.66 7.92 9.42
C GLY A 20 35.23 8.38 9.13
N PHE A 21 34.93 8.71 7.87
CA PHE A 21 33.61 9.22 7.46
C PHE A 21 32.53 8.12 7.38
N ARG A 22 32.92 6.85 7.20
CA ARG A 22 31.99 5.74 6.99
C ARG A 22 31.20 5.34 8.24
N LYS A 23 31.70 5.63 9.44
CA LYS A 23 31.11 5.11 10.70
C LYS A 23 30.04 6.02 11.32
N LEU A 24 30.00 7.31 10.95
CA LEU A 24 29.18 8.30 11.69
C LEU A 24 27.77 8.54 11.14
N SER A 25 27.46 8.22 9.88
CA SER A 25 26.18 8.62 9.27
C SER A 25 25.08 7.53 9.25
N LEU A 26 25.44 6.26 9.45
CA LEU A 26 24.47 5.16 9.23
C LEU A 26 23.50 4.90 10.39
N LYS A 27 23.86 5.26 11.63
CA LYS A 27 23.01 4.96 12.81
C LYS A 27 21.82 5.91 12.95
N GLU A 28 21.99 7.20 12.65
CA GLU A 28 20.89 8.17 12.73
C GLU A 28 20.00 8.21 11.48
N LEU A 29 20.58 7.95 10.31
CA LEU A 29 19.80 7.88 9.06
C LEU A 29 18.92 6.63 9.04
N SER A 30 19.42 5.51 9.56
CA SER A 30 18.69 4.25 9.64
C SER A 30 17.37 4.39 10.38
N SER A 31 17.34 5.04 11.55
CA SER A 31 16.13 5.12 12.37
C SER A 31 15.03 5.99 11.73
N LYS A 32 15.40 7.13 11.12
CA LYS A 32 14.44 8.02 10.43
C LYS A 32 13.94 7.41 9.12
N VAL A 33 14.83 6.78 8.34
CA VAL A 33 14.47 6.09 7.11
C VAL A 33 13.61 4.85 7.42
N TRP A 34 13.93 4.10 8.47
CA TRP A 34 13.08 3.02 8.97
C TRP A 34 11.72 3.55 9.42
N ALA A 35 11.63 4.66 10.13
CA ALA A 35 10.33 5.22 10.54
C ALA A 35 9.46 5.62 9.33
N VAL A 36 10.04 6.20 8.30
CA VAL A 36 9.32 6.55 7.06
C VAL A 36 8.93 5.32 6.25
N PHE A 37 9.82 4.32 6.16
CA PHE A 37 9.56 3.05 5.50
C PHE A 37 8.47 2.24 6.22
N MET A 38 8.50 2.21 7.55
CA MET A 38 7.55 1.49 8.40
C MET A 38 6.17 2.17 8.47
N ARG A 39 6.06 3.49 8.27
CA ARG A 39 4.76 4.19 8.14
C ARG A 39 3.91 3.67 6.98
N LYS A 40 4.52 3.31 5.85
CA LYS A 40 3.78 2.82 4.68
C LYS A 40 3.25 1.40 4.88
N LYS A 41 3.96 0.56 5.64
CA LYS A 41 3.57 -0.84 5.89
C LYS A 41 2.49 -0.96 6.98
N GLN A 42 2.56 -0.15 8.04
CA GLN A 42 1.58 -0.20 9.14
C GLN A 42 0.17 0.29 8.79
N ARG A 43 0.00 1.23 7.84
CA ARG A 43 -1.35 1.67 7.40
C ARG A 43 -2.18 0.56 6.75
N LYS A 44 -1.54 -0.48 6.20
CA LYS A 44 -2.26 -1.61 5.60
C LYS A 44 -2.77 -2.56 6.70
N ASN A 45 -1.93 -2.85 7.70
CA ASN A 45 -2.26 -3.80 8.77
C ASN A 45 -3.16 -3.25 9.88
N GLN A 46 -3.19 -1.93 10.14
CA GLN A 46 -4.12 -1.36 11.14
C GLN A 46 -5.57 -1.35 10.65
N VAL A 47 -5.79 -1.44 9.33
CA VAL A 47 -7.11 -1.56 8.73
C VAL A 47 -7.68 -2.98 8.91
N ASP A 48 -6.83 -3.98 9.17
CA ASP A 48 -7.26 -5.38 9.24
C ASP A 48 -8.04 -5.70 10.52
N LEU A 49 -7.65 -5.16 11.69
CA LEU A 49 -8.32 -5.50 12.96
C LEU A 49 -9.73 -4.89 13.08
N ALA A 50 -9.93 -3.67 12.55
CA ALA A 50 -11.25 -3.04 12.48
C ALA A 50 -12.13 -3.61 11.36
N SER A 51 -11.53 -4.25 10.35
CA SER A 51 -12.26 -4.98 9.32
C SER A 51 -12.73 -6.36 9.79
N PHE A 52 -12.08 -6.95 10.79
CA PHE A 52 -12.39 -8.28 11.31
C PHE A 52 -13.78 -8.37 11.98
N VAL A 53 -14.34 -7.24 12.42
CA VAL A 53 -15.68 -7.17 13.04
C VAL A 53 -16.78 -6.87 12.00
N LYS A 54 -16.39 -6.41 10.79
CA LYS A 54 -17.35 -5.99 9.76
C LYS A 54 -17.70 -7.19 8.89
N ASN A 55 -18.82 -7.82 9.19
CA ASN A 55 -19.42 -8.88 8.41
C ASN A 55 -20.31 -8.31 7.28
N GLU A 56 -20.96 -9.19 6.54
CA GLU A 56 -21.93 -8.85 5.50
C GLU A 56 -23.05 -7.95 6.02
N ASP A 57 -23.64 -8.31 7.18
CA ASP A 57 -24.77 -7.63 7.78
C ASP A 57 -24.47 -6.17 8.11
N TYR A 58 -23.28 -5.90 8.65
CA TYR A 58 -22.83 -4.53 8.95
C TYR A 58 -22.91 -3.62 7.72
N TRP A 59 -22.48 -4.10 6.55
CA TRP A 59 -22.54 -3.30 5.33
C TRP A 59 -23.96 -3.18 4.79
N ILE A 60 -24.77 -4.24 4.93
CA ILE A 60 -26.19 -4.22 4.53
C ILE A 60 -26.98 -3.20 5.37
N GLU A 61 -26.72 -3.10 6.66
CA GLU A 61 -27.35 -2.10 7.55
C GLU A 61 -26.98 -0.67 7.13
N LEU A 62 -25.72 -0.43 6.81
CA LEU A 62 -25.25 0.88 6.32
C LEU A 62 -25.85 1.23 4.95
N ILE A 63 -25.99 0.24 4.06
CA ILE A 63 -26.69 0.42 2.78
C ILE A 63 -28.17 0.71 3.00
N SER A 64 -28.81 0.04 3.97
CA SER A 64 -30.21 0.24 4.29
C SER A 64 -30.47 1.64 4.85
N SER A 65 -29.50 2.17 5.62
CA SER A 65 -29.55 3.52 6.18
C SER A 65 -29.24 4.61 5.16
N ASP A 66 -28.31 4.35 4.23
CA ASP A 66 -27.93 5.27 3.15
C ASP A 66 -27.72 4.51 1.83
N PRO A 67 -28.82 4.28 1.06
CA PRO A 67 -28.78 3.45 -0.15
C PRO A 67 -28.08 4.10 -1.34
N MET A 68 -27.79 5.41 -1.29
CA MET A 68 -27.11 6.14 -2.36
C MET A 68 -25.59 6.20 -2.16
N ASN A 69 -25.10 5.71 -1.01
CA ASN A 69 -23.69 5.77 -0.69
C ASN A 69 -22.87 4.68 -1.39
N VAL A 70 -22.25 5.07 -2.50
CA VAL A 70 -21.40 4.20 -3.31
C VAL A 70 -20.29 3.53 -2.50
N GLN A 71 -19.77 4.20 -1.47
CA GLN A 71 -18.67 3.69 -0.67
C GLN A 71 -19.09 2.44 0.14
N HIS A 72 -20.34 2.35 0.60
CA HIS A 72 -20.85 1.18 1.31
C HIS A 72 -20.89 -0.04 0.39
N TYR A 73 -21.43 0.11 -0.83
CA TYR A 73 -21.41 -0.96 -1.83
C TYR A 73 -20.00 -1.38 -2.22
N LYS A 74 -19.05 -0.42 -2.33
CA LYS A 74 -17.66 -0.76 -2.64
C LYS A 74 -17.04 -1.61 -1.53
N LYS A 75 -17.29 -1.26 -0.28
CA LYS A 75 -16.77 -1.99 0.88
C LYS A 75 -17.38 -3.37 1.02
N LEU A 76 -18.67 -3.52 0.75
CA LEU A 76 -19.34 -4.82 0.69
C LEU A 76 -18.78 -5.68 -0.46
N GLY A 77 -18.57 -5.09 -1.64
CA GLY A 77 -17.94 -5.77 -2.77
C GLY A 77 -16.53 -6.26 -2.43
N GLU A 78 -15.69 -5.42 -1.83
CA GLU A 78 -14.34 -5.80 -1.35
C GLU A 78 -14.41 -6.95 -0.33
N TRP A 79 -15.37 -6.91 0.59
CA TRP A 79 -15.60 -7.98 1.57
C TRP A 79 -16.02 -9.29 0.90
N TYR A 80 -16.90 -9.25 -0.10
CA TYR A 80 -17.28 -10.44 -0.87
C TYR A 80 -16.08 -11.05 -1.62
N VAL A 81 -15.20 -10.23 -2.20
CA VAL A 81 -13.96 -10.71 -2.81
C VAL A 81 -13.09 -11.42 -1.79
N TYR A 82 -12.90 -10.83 -0.61
CA TYR A 82 -12.10 -11.43 0.46
C TYR A 82 -12.65 -12.78 0.93
N ASN A 83 -13.98 -12.93 0.93
CA ASN A 83 -14.67 -14.17 1.32
C ASN A 83 -14.91 -15.13 0.14
N ASN A 84 -14.21 -14.94 -0.99
CA ASN A 84 -14.31 -15.76 -2.20
C ASN A 84 -15.73 -15.83 -2.81
N LYS A 85 -16.61 -14.89 -2.44
CA LYS A 85 -17.98 -14.74 -2.95
C LYS A 85 -17.97 -13.87 -4.22
N VAL A 86 -17.23 -14.29 -5.25
CA VAL A 86 -16.92 -13.47 -6.45
C VAL A 86 -18.18 -13.00 -7.19
N VAL A 87 -19.17 -13.87 -7.39
CA VAL A 87 -20.43 -13.52 -8.07
C VAL A 87 -21.18 -12.40 -7.36
N TYR A 88 -21.24 -12.44 -6.02
CA TYR A 88 -21.87 -11.39 -5.22
C TYR A 88 -21.05 -10.09 -5.28
N ALA A 89 -19.72 -10.19 -5.23
CA ALA A 89 -18.84 -9.03 -5.38
C ALA A 89 -19.09 -8.29 -6.71
N ILE A 90 -19.19 -9.02 -7.83
CA ILE A 90 -19.45 -8.45 -9.14
C ILE A 90 -20.80 -7.73 -9.14
N LYS A 91 -21.89 -8.38 -8.70
CA LYS A 91 -23.22 -7.76 -8.66
C LYS A 91 -23.25 -6.50 -7.80
N THR A 92 -22.62 -6.53 -6.62
CA THR A 92 -22.58 -5.37 -5.71
C THR A 92 -21.77 -4.22 -6.32
N LEU A 93 -20.62 -4.50 -6.93
CA LEU A 93 -19.80 -3.48 -7.56
C LEU A 93 -20.42 -2.94 -8.86
N GLU A 94 -21.20 -3.75 -9.59
CA GLU A 94 -21.98 -3.30 -10.74
C GLU A 94 -23.04 -2.29 -10.33
N TYR A 95 -23.75 -2.54 -9.22
CA TYR A 95 -24.68 -1.57 -8.67
C TYR A 95 -23.96 -0.28 -8.26
N ALA A 96 -22.82 -0.40 -7.57
CA ALA A 96 -21.99 0.75 -7.19
C ALA A 96 -21.53 1.56 -8.42
N SER A 97 -21.17 0.90 -9.51
CA SER A 97 -20.78 1.54 -10.77
C SER A 97 -21.94 2.25 -11.48
N LYS A 98 -23.19 1.85 -11.25
CA LYS A 98 -24.36 2.58 -11.77
C LYS A 98 -24.59 3.88 -11.00
N LEU A 99 -24.31 3.88 -9.69
CA LEU A 99 -24.43 5.06 -8.84
C LEU A 99 -23.31 6.07 -9.09
N ASP A 100 -22.07 5.61 -9.24
CA ASP A 100 -20.93 6.45 -9.67
C ASP A 100 -20.17 5.81 -10.84
N PRO A 101 -20.56 6.13 -12.09
CA PRO A 101 -19.90 5.63 -13.29
C PRO A 101 -18.47 6.13 -13.48
N LYS A 102 -18.02 7.15 -12.72
CA LYS A 102 -16.70 7.76 -12.88
C LYS A 102 -15.68 7.22 -11.87
N ASP A 103 -16.08 6.41 -10.89
CA ASP A 103 -15.14 5.80 -9.94
C ASP A 103 -14.28 4.74 -10.63
N LYS A 104 -13.09 5.17 -11.06
CA LYS A 104 -12.06 4.32 -11.68
C LYS A 104 -11.68 3.11 -10.83
N LYS A 105 -11.82 3.18 -9.50
CA LYS A 105 -11.49 2.04 -8.61
C LYS A 105 -12.51 0.92 -8.77
N ILE A 106 -13.81 1.26 -8.82
CA ILE A 106 -14.89 0.28 -9.01
C ILE A 106 -14.76 -0.38 -10.37
N LEU A 107 -14.54 0.42 -11.43
CA LEU A 107 -14.33 -0.08 -12.79
C LEU A 107 -13.15 -1.07 -12.85
N LYS A 108 -12.02 -0.71 -12.23
CA LYS A 108 -10.83 -1.58 -12.17
C LYS A 108 -11.11 -2.87 -11.38
N HIS A 109 -11.83 -2.79 -10.26
CA HIS A 109 -12.18 -3.98 -9.48
C HIS A 109 -13.10 -4.90 -10.29
N LEU A 110 -14.12 -4.36 -10.95
CA LEU A 110 -15.03 -5.13 -11.81
C LEU A 110 -14.31 -5.81 -12.97
N GLU A 111 -13.44 -5.08 -13.67
CA GLU A 111 -12.66 -5.63 -14.78
C GLU A 111 -11.79 -6.79 -14.32
N ASN A 112 -11.08 -6.64 -13.20
CA ASN A 112 -10.25 -7.69 -12.64
C ASN A 112 -11.06 -8.93 -12.25
N LEU A 113 -12.23 -8.75 -11.61
CA LEU A 113 -13.07 -9.86 -11.18
C LEU A 113 -13.69 -10.61 -12.36
N LYS A 114 -14.18 -9.89 -13.38
CA LYS A 114 -14.74 -10.51 -14.59
C LYS A 114 -13.70 -11.30 -15.38
N ARG A 115 -12.44 -10.86 -15.38
CA ARG A 115 -11.33 -11.62 -15.98
C ARG A 115 -10.99 -12.91 -15.23
N GLN A 116 -11.31 -13.01 -13.95
CA GLN A 116 -11.06 -14.20 -13.12
C GLN A 116 -12.21 -15.21 -13.16
N GLU A 117 -13.40 -14.80 -13.62
CA GLU A 117 -14.58 -15.66 -13.77
C GLU A 117 -14.60 -16.45 -15.10
N VAL A 118 -13.75 -16.07 -16.07
CA VAL A 118 -13.53 -16.76 -17.36
C VAL A 118 -12.41 -17.78 -17.23
#